data_AF-A0A1I2F756-F1
#
_entry.id   AF-A0A1I2F756-F1
#
_cell.length_a   1.000
_cell.length_b   1.000
_cell.length_c   1.000
_cell.angle_alpha   90.00
_cell.angle_beta   90.00
_cell.angle_gamma   90.00
#
_symmetry.space_group_name_H-M   'P 1'
#
loop_
_entity.id
_entity.type
_entity.pdbx_description
1 polymer ?
#
loop_
_entity_poly.entity_id
_entity_poly.type
_entity_poly.pdbx_seq_one_letter_code
_entity_poly.pdbx_strand_id
1 'polypeptide(L)'
;MKKFDVEDPVVNDTIGVFTNQELQALYDELVAKGKNSFVDGLFVGGLIEEKDMRDILAAINQTDERAIILAYSNLLDGSKSHLKAFVSVIEAQGLTYEPQVLDAEEVELILEDESQVED
;
A
#
# COMPACT_ATOMS: atom_id res chain seq x y z
N MET A 1 13.80 -19.13 -9.61
CA MET A 1 13.89 -17.68 -9.35
C MET A 1 15.35 -17.29 -9.34
N LYS A 2 15.78 -16.49 -10.32
CA LYS A 2 16.95 -15.59 -10.32
C LYS A 2 16.95 -14.91 -11.69
N LYS A 3 15.98 -14.00 -11.88
CA LYS A 3 15.85 -13.25 -13.15
C LYS A 3 16.88 -12.11 -13.23
N PHE A 4 17.24 -11.55 -12.07
CA PHE A 4 18.09 -10.35 -11.97
C PHE A 4 19.28 -10.49 -11.01
N ASP A 5 19.49 -11.69 -10.43
CA ASP A 5 20.59 -11.99 -9.49
C ASP A 5 20.74 -10.99 -8.31
N VAL A 6 19.60 -10.44 -7.84
CA VAL A 6 19.53 -9.58 -6.66
C VAL A 6 19.38 -10.44 -5.42
N GLU A 7 20.09 -10.07 -4.34
CA GLU A 7 19.94 -10.72 -3.03
C GLU A 7 18.57 -10.37 -2.42
N ASP A 8 17.91 -11.38 -1.83
CA ASP A 8 16.63 -11.18 -1.17
C ASP A 8 16.82 -10.39 0.15
N PRO A 9 16.21 -9.21 0.31
CA PRO A 9 16.32 -8.45 1.56
C PRO A 9 15.57 -9.12 2.72
N VAL A 10 14.64 -10.04 2.45
CA VAL A 10 13.88 -10.80 3.45
C VAL A 10 14.65 -12.06 3.84
N VAL A 11 15.63 -11.88 4.73
CA VAL A 11 16.43 -12.99 5.27
C VAL A 11 15.79 -13.67 6.48
N ASN A 12 14.73 -13.07 7.04
CA ASN A 12 13.96 -13.58 8.17
C ASN A 12 12.48 -13.26 7.96
N ASP A 13 11.65 -14.29 7.81
CA ASP A 13 10.20 -14.19 7.54
C ASP A 13 9.35 -14.06 8.82
N THR A 14 9.97 -13.69 9.95
CA THR A 14 9.23 -13.39 11.18
C THR A 14 8.48 -12.07 11.04
N ILE A 15 7.18 -12.07 11.35
CA ILE A 15 6.33 -10.86 11.33
C ILE A 15 7.01 -9.73 12.12
N GLY A 16 7.11 -8.57 11.50
CA GLY A 16 7.67 -7.37 12.13
C GLY A 16 9.19 -7.29 12.15
N VAL A 17 9.89 -8.15 11.38
CA VAL A 17 11.34 -8.10 11.23
C VAL A 17 11.70 -7.60 9.84
N PHE A 18 12.37 -6.44 9.77
CA PHE A 18 12.85 -5.87 8.51
C PHE A 18 14.35 -5.57 8.57
N THR A 19 15.09 -5.93 7.50
CA THR A 19 16.50 -5.56 7.36
C THR A 19 16.67 -4.05 7.18
N ASN A 20 15.75 -3.41 6.45
CA ASN A 20 15.73 -1.96 6.27
C ASN A 20 15.18 -1.28 7.54
N GLN A 21 16.01 -0.42 8.15
CA GLN A 21 15.68 0.26 9.41
C GLN A 21 14.51 1.26 9.29
N GLU A 22 14.31 1.86 8.11
CA GLU A 22 13.16 2.74 7.86
C GLU A 22 11.86 1.94 7.83
N LEU A 23 11.87 0.74 7.23
CA LEU A 23 10.72 -0.16 7.26
C LEU A 23 10.46 -0.72 8.66
N GLN A 24 11.51 -1.01 9.43
CA GLN A 24 11.37 -1.44 10.81
C GLN A 24 10.71 -0.35 11.68
N ALA A 25 11.20 0.89 11.58
CA ALA A 25 10.62 2.02 12.30
C ALA A 25 9.17 2.28 11.89
N LEU A 26 8.87 2.19 10.59
CA LEU A 26 7.51 2.34 10.09
C LEU A 26 6.59 1.23 10.63
N TYR A 27 7.05 -0.02 10.67
CA TYR A 27 6.28 -1.12 11.25
C TYR A 27 5.95 -0.85 12.72
N ASP A 28 6.96 -0.49 13.52
CA ASP A 28 6.79 -0.23 14.95
C ASP A 28 5.79 0.91 15.20
N GLU A 29 5.88 2.00 14.41
CA GLU A 29 4.97 3.14 14.47
C GLU A 29 3.54 2.76 14.09
N LEU A 30 3.35 2.13 12.93
CA LEU A 30 2.02 1.82 12.39
C LEU A 30 1.30 0.77 13.24
N VAL A 31 2.02 -0.22 13.77
CA VAL A 31 1.45 -1.19 14.70
C VAL A 31 1.05 -0.54 16.02
N ALA A 32 1.87 0.37 16.56
CA ALA A 32 1.51 1.11 17.77
C ALA A 32 0.26 1.98 17.54
N LYS A 33 0.16 2.66 16.40
CA LYS A 33 -1.02 3.46 16.01
C LYS A 33 -2.26 2.58 15.86
N GLY A 34 -2.17 1.50 15.08
CA GLY A 34 -3.31 0.63 14.77
C GLY A 34 -3.83 -0.18 15.97
N LYS A 35 -3.00 -0.39 17.00
CA LYS A 35 -3.42 -1.07 18.25
C LYS A 35 -4.32 -0.20 19.14
N ASN A 36 -4.41 1.10 18.90
CA ASN A 36 -5.20 2.00 19.74
C ASN A 36 -6.70 1.71 19.62
N SER A 37 -7.20 1.41 18.43
CA SER A 37 -8.60 1.04 18.20
C SER A 37 -8.80 0.32 16.87
N PHE A 38 -9.96 -0.31 16.70
CA PHE A 38 -10.37 -0.88 15.40
C PHE A 38 -10.32 0.17 14.28
N VAL A 39 -10.82 1.37 14.54
CA VAL A 39 -10.82 2.49 13.59
C VAL A 39 -9.40 2.91 13.25
N ASP A 40 -8.52 3.06 14.25
CA ASP A 40 -7.11 3.40 13.99
C ASP A 40 -6.42 2.34 13.12
N GLY A 41 -6.76 1.06 13.32
CA GLY A 41 -6.28 -0.03 12.47
C GLY A 41 -6.71 0.12 11.00
N LEU A 42 -7.96 0.52 10.75
CA LEU A 42 -8.45 0.77 9.38
C LEU A 42 -7.73 1.97 8.73
N PHE A 43 -7.55 3.07 9.46
CA PHE A 43 -6.81 4.24 8.95
C PHE A 43 -5.32 3.93 8.72
N VAL A 44 -4.71 3.07 9.53
CA VAL A 44 -3.36 2.55 9.27
C VAL A 44 -3.33 1.70 8.00
N GLY A 45 -4.36 0.88 7.77
CA GLY A 45 -4.53 0.15 6.51
C GLY A 45 -4.54 1.08 5.30
N GLY A 46 -5.44 2.07 5.27
CA GLY A 46 -5.51 3.06 4.19
C GLY A 46 -4.19 3.82 3.98
N LEU A 47 -3.50 4.20 5.06
CA LEU A 47 -2.19 4.85 5.01
C LEU A 47 -1.12 3.99 4.31
N ILE A 48 -1.10 2.68 4.58
CA ILE A 48 -0.15 1.76 3.95
C ILE A 48 -0.40 1.71 2.44
N GLU A 49 -1.66 1.55 2.02
CA GLU A 49 -2.00 1.46 0.59
C GLU A 49 -1.67 2.75 -0.16
N GLU A 50 -1.93 3.92 0.42
CA GLU A 50 -1.52 5.20 -0.19
C GLU A 50 0.00 5.33 -0.33
N LYS A 51 0.75 4.90 0.68
CA LYS A 51 2.22 4.92 0.63
C LYS A 51 2.75 3.95 -0.43
N ASP A 52 2.19 2.75 -0.50
CA ASP A 52 2.56 1.74 -1.50
C ASP A 52 2.29 2.27 -2.92
N MET A 53 1.13 2.87 -3.19
CA MET A 53 0.84 3.43 -4.51
C MET A 53 1.85 4.53 -4.91
N ARG A 54 2.18 5.44 -3.99
CA ARG A 54 3.16 6.50 -4.24
C ARG A 54 4.54 5.92 -4.57
N ASP A 55 5.00 4.96 -3.77
CA ASP A 55 6.33 4.40 -3.89
C ASP A 55 6.44 3.48 -5.14
N ILE A 56 5.37 2.73 -5.48
CA ILE A 56 5.26 1.92 -6.69
C ILE A 56 5.29 2.81 -7.95
N LEU A 57 4.50 3.88 -7.98
CA LEU A 57 4.50 4.83 -9.11
C LEU A 57 5.89 5.47 -9.30
N ALA A 58 6.54 5.85 -8.21
CA ALA A 58 7.91 6.35 -8.25
C ALA A 58 8.88 5.30 -8.81
N ALA A 59 8.73 4.02 -8.46
CA ALA A 59 9.58 2.93 -8.94
C ALA A 59 9.35 2.61 -10.43
N ILE A 60 8.10 2.65 -10.91
CA ILE A 60 7.77 2.51 -12.34
C ILE A 60 8.47 3.59 -13.15
N ASN A 61 8.46 4.84 -12.68
CA ASN A 61 9.07 5.98 -13.37
C ASN A 61 10.61 5.94 -13.41
N GLN A 62 11.25 5.01 -12.68
CA GLN A 62 12.71 4.86 -12.60
C GLN A 62 13.26 3.73 -13.47
N THR A 63 12.43 3.02 -14.21
CA THR A 63 12.86 1.86 -15.01
C THR A 63 12.14 1.79 -16.35
N ASP A 64 12.80 1.19 -17.34
CA ASP A 64 12.24 0.80 -18.63
C ASP A 64 12.11 -0.73 -18.79
N GLU A 65 12.47 -1.51 -17.75
CA GLU A 65 12.38 -2.96 -17.76
C GLU A 65 10.91 -3.39 -17.69
N ARG A 66 10.37 -3.74 -18.87
CA ARG A 66 8.96 -4.10 -19.06
C ARG A 66 8.44 -5.12 -18.05
N ALA A 67 9.25 -6.10 -17.67
CA ALA A 67 8.80 -7.11 -16.71
C ALA A 67 8.64 -6.58 -15.29
N ILE A 68 9.47 -5.62 -14.88
CA ILE A 68 9.35 -4.94 -13.59
C ILE A 68 8.14 -4.01 -13.62
N ILE A 69 7.96 -3.25 -14.70
CA ILE A 69 6.80 -2.37 -14.88
C ILE A 69 5.50 -3.17 -14.77
N LEU A 70 5.39 -4.31 -15.46
CA LEU A 70 4.18 -5.15 -15.40
C LEU A 70 3.91 -5.66 -13.97
N ALA A 71 4.93 -6.08 -13.24
CA ALA A 71 4.78 -6.53 -11.86
C ALA A 71 4.30 -5.39 -10.95
N TYR A 72 4.90 -4.20 -11.09
CA TYR A 72 4.54 -3.01 -10.32
C TYR A 72 3.15 -2.49 -10.66
N SER A 73 2.72 -2.50 -11.92
CA SER A 73 1.36 -2.13 -12.30
C SER A 73 0.31 -3.04 -11.66
N ASN A 74 0.56 -4.36 -11.60
CA ASN A 74 -0.34 -5.29 -10.91
C ASN A 74 -0.40 -5.01 -9.39
N LEU A 75 0.72 -4.67 -8.77
CA LEU A 75 0.75 -4.26 -7.35
C LEU A 75 0.01 -2.95 -7.11
N LEU A 76 0.14 -1.99 -8.03
CA LEU A 76 -0.58 -0.72 -7.98
C LEU A 76 -2.11 -0.94 -8.01
N ASP A 77 -2.60 -1.81 -8.89
CA ASP A 77 -4.03 -2.13 -8.99
C ASP A 77 -4.54 -2.89 -7.75
N GLY A 78 -3.70 -3.77 -7.17
CA GLY A 78 -3.97 -4.38 -5.87
C GLY A 78 -4.11 -3.33 -4.76
N SER A 79 -3.18 -2.37 -4.69
CA SER A 79 -3.16 -1.32 -3.67
C SER A 79 -4.40 -0.41 -3.77
N LYS A 80 -4.83 -0.04 -4.98
CA LYS A 80 -6.10 0.68 -5.20
C LYS A 80 -7.30 -0.11 -4.67
N SER A 81 -7.34 -1.41 -4.94
CA SER A 81 -8.42 -2.29 -4.48
C SER A 81 -8.46 -2.41 -2.96
N HIS A 82 -7.30 -2.52 -2.31
CA HIS A 82 -7.21 -2.52 -0.86
C HIS A 82 -7.63 -1.18 -0.25
N LEU A 83 -7.21 -0.05 -0.83
CA LEU A 83 -7.62 1.27 -0.35
C LEU A 83 -9.15 1.40 -0.39
N LYS A 84 -9.79 1.04 -1.51
CA LYS A 84 -11.27 1.00 -1.62
C LYS A 84 -11.91 0.16 -0.51
N ALA A 85 -11.33 -1.01 -0.22
CA ALA A 85 -11.85 -1.88 0.84
C ALA A 85 -11.73 -1.24 2.23
N PHE A 86 -10.59 -0.62 2.57
CA PHE A 86 -10.43 0.10 3.83
C PHE A 86 -11.39 1.28 3.95
N VAL A 87 -11.48 2.12 2.91
CA VAL A 87 -12.41 3.26 2.88
C VAL A 87 -13.85 2.80 3.07
N SER A 88 -14.28 1.75 2.35
CA SER A 88 -15.63 1.19 2.49
C SER A 88 -15.94 0.75 3.93
N VAL A 89 -14.99 0.11 4.63
CA VAL A 89 -15.19 -0.30 6.03
C VAL A 89 -15.20 0.90 6.97
N ILE A 90 -14.38 1.92 6.74
CA ILE A 90 -14.35 3.17 7.52
C ILE A 90 -15.68 3.91 7.39
N GLU A 91 -16.19 4.05 6.17
CA GLU A 91 -17.48 4.68 5.89
C GLU A 91 -18.66 3.90 6.47
N ALA A 92 -18.58 2.57 6.48
CA ALA A 92 -19.56 1.73 7.17
C ALA A 92 -19.58 1.94 8.70
N GLN A 93 -18.50 2.49 9.30
CA GLN A 93 -18.50 2.95 10.69
C GLN A 93 -19.12 4.35 10.88
N GLY A 94 -19.57 4.99 9.79
CA GLY A 94 -20.10 6.36 9.80
C GLY A 94 -19.01 7.44 9.87
N LEU A 95 -17.77 7.11 9.47
CA LEU A 95 -16.63 8.02 9.41
C LEU A 95 -16.30 8.38 7.96
N THR A 96 -15.72 9.54 7.74
CA THR A 96 -15.16 9.92 6.43
C THR A 96 -13.69 9.52 6.38
N TYR A 97 -13.25 8.93 5.27
CA TYR A 97 -11.82 8.74 5.02
C TYR A 97 -11.19 10.03 4.52
N GLU A 98 -10.12 10.46 5.18
CA GLU A 98 -9.31 11.60 4.73
C GLU A 98 -7.96 11.06 4.23
N PRO A 99 -7.55 11.39 2.98
CA PRO A 99 -6.25 11.03 2.45
C PRO A 99 -5.10 11.45 3.35
N GLN A 100 -4.10 10.59 3.49
CA GLN A 100 -2.98 10.81 4.43
C GLN A 100 -1.65 11.07 3.71
N VAL A 101 -1.50 10.63 2.46
CA VAL A 101 -0.27 10.72 1.67
C VAL A 101 -0.52 11.22 0.25
N LEU A 102 -1.52 10.67 -0.44
CA LEU A 102 -1.94 11.10 -1.77
C LEU A 102 -2.80 12.36 -1.67
N ASP A 103 -2.93 13.08 -2.77
CA ASP A 103 -3.84 14.22 -2.79
C ASP A 103 -5.31 13.77 -2.87
N ALA A 104 -6.21 14.67 -2.49
CA ALA A 104 -7.63 14.33 -2.39
C ALA A 104 -8.28 14.00 -3.74
N GLU A 105 -7.83 14.65 -4.82
CA GLU A 105 -8.33 14.39 -6.16
C GLU A 105 -7.85 13.03 -6.66
N GLU A 106 -6.59 12.67 -6.41
CA GLU A 106 -6.04 11.34 -6.68
C GLU A 106 -6.81 10.23 -5.96
N VAL A 107 -7.10 10.40 -4.66
CA VAL A 107 -7.87 9.40 -3.91
C VAL A 107 -9.31 9.32 -4.40
N GLU A 108 -9.96 10.46 -4.67
CA GLU A 108 -11.32 10.49 -5.24
C GLU A 108 -11.38 9.71 -6.56
N LEU A 109 -10.45 9.96 -7.49
CA LEU A 109 -10.37 9.22 -8.75
C LEU A 109 -10.15 7.72 -8.54
N ILE A 110 -9.32 7.33 -7.56
CA ILE A 110 -9.12 5.92 -7.22
C ILE A 110 -10.41 5.30 -6.72
N LEU A 111 -11.14 5.96 -5.81
CA LEU A 111 -12.36 5.43 -5.22
C LEU A 111 -13.52 5.32 -6.23
N GLU A 112 -13.58 6.24 -7.20
CA GLU A 112 -14.58 6.24 -8.28
C GLU A 112 -14.27 5.25 -9.41
N ASP A 113 -13.05 4.73 -9.50
CA ASP A 113 -12.65 3.82 -10.56
C ASP A 113 -13.40 2.48 -10.46
N GLU A 114 -14.36 2.26 -11.36
CA GLU A 114 -15.13 1.01 -11.42
C GLU A 114 -14.42 -0.12 -12.20
N SER A 115 -13.16 0.05 -12.61
CA SER A 115 -12.43 -1.02 -13.30
C SER A 115 -12.25 -2.23 -12.39
N GLN A 116 -13.17 -3.19 -12.55
CA GLN A 116 -13.06 -4.52 -11.98
C GLN A 116 -11.95 -5.24 -12.75
N VAL A 117 -11.05 -5.90 -12.01
CA VAL A 117 -10.30 -7.01 -12.60
C VAL A 117 -11.35 -8.06 -12.94
N GLU A 118 -11.65 -8.23 -14.23
CA GLU A 118 -12.49 -9.35 -14.68
C GLU A 118 -11.83 -10.66 -14.22
N ASP A 119 -12.56 -11.44 -13.41
CA ASP A 119 -12.18 -12.79 -12.94
C ASP A 119 -11.91 -13.78 -14.10
#